data_AF-A0A4R3JQB4-F1
#
_entry.id   AF-A0A4R3JQB4-F1
#
_cell.length_a   1.000
_cell.length_b   1.000
_cell.length_c   1.000
_cell.angle_alpha   90.00
_cell.angle_beta   90.00
_cell.angle_gamma   90.00
#
_symmetry.space_group_name_H-M   'P 1'
#
loop_
_entity.id
_entity.type
_entity.pdbx_description
1 polymer ?
#
loop_
_entity_poly.entity_id
_entity_poly.type
_entity_poly.pdbx_seq_one_letter_code
_entity_poly.pdbx_strand_id
1 'polypeptide(L)'
;MPFIKLHPLQEIEGQSPEHFGHGHPARCRAVPRFDAPEIYLNLDQIAAFEECPLYLITEADPNALVNGIRIRLASGGLVLVADDPEDDEPDFVTALQRASRGEVVELGYSRYLRELERKKPL
;
A
#
# COMPACT_ATOMS: atom_id res chain seq x y z
N MET A 1 -19.08 -2.67 11.10
CA MET A 1 -18.47 -3.42 9.99
C MET A 1 -16.99 -3.06 9.97
N PRO A 2 -16.08 -4.02 9.85
CA PRO A 2 -14.65 -3.77 9.94
C PRO A 2 -14.12 -3.17 8.63
N PHE A 3 -13.48 -2.01 8.71
CA PHE A 3 -12.92 -1.30 7.56
C PHE A 3 -11.46 -0.92 7.83
N ILE A 4 -10.68 -0.84 6.76
CA ILE A 4 -9.33 -0.25 6.76
C ILE A 4 -9.31 0.88 5.75
N LYS A 5 -8.79 2.04 6.18
CA LYS A 5 -8.47 3.14 5.26
C LYS A 5 -7.10 2.89 4.64
N LEU A 6 -7.05 2.91 3.31
CA LEU A 6 -5.85 2.62 2.51
C LEU A 6 -5.53 3.76 1.56
N HIS A 7 -4.23 3.86 1.22
CA HIS A 7 -3.69 4.76 0.21
C HIS A 7 -3.07 3.93 -0.93
N PRO A 8 -3.88 3.49 -1.91
CA PRO A 8 -3.46 2.63 -2.99
C PRO A 8 -2.51 3.35 -3.95
N LEU A 9 -1.50 2.62 -4.39
CA LEU A 9 -0.52 3.05 -5.36
C LEU A 9 -0.85 2.52 -6.75
N GLN A 10 -0.57 3.33 -7.76
CA GLN A 10 -0.79 2.96 -9.15
C GLN A 10 0.46 2.28 -9.73
N GLU A 11 0.32 0.99 -10.07
CA GLU A 11 1.35 0.24 -10.80
C GLU A 11 1.55 0.84 -12.19
N ILE A 12 2.82 0.99 -12.61
CA ILE A 12 3.21 1.52 -13.92
C ILE A 12 3.04 0.45 -14.99
N GLU A 13 3.42 -0.77 -14.64
CA GLU A 13 3.31 -1.96 -15.47
C GLU A 13 2.28 -2.85 -14.79
N GLY A 14 1.03 -2.77 -15.23
CA GLY A 14 -0.03 -3.60 -14.68
C GLY A 14 0.32 -5.07 -14.83
N GLN A 15 0.47 -5.79 -13.71
CA GLN A 15 0.74 -7.21 -13.75
C GLN A 15 -0.53 -8.01 -14.03
N SER A 16 -0.35 -9.14 -14.73
CA SER A 16 -1.43 -10.12 -14.87
C SER A 16 -1.82 -10.66 -13.49
N PRO A 17 -3.12 -10.86 -13.20
CA PRO A 17 -3.57 -11.53 -11.97
C PRO A 17 -2.93 -12.90 -11.73
N GLU A 18 -2.40 -13.53 -12.79
CA GLU A 18 -1.65 -14.80 -12.77
C GLU A 18 -0.35 -14.72 -11.95
N HIS A 19 0.21 -13.52 -11.75
CA HIS A 19 1.44 -13.32 -10.99
C HIS A 19 1.21 -13.21 -9.48
N PHE A 20 -0.05 -13.16 -9.04
CA PHE A 20 -0.41 -13.09 -7.63
C PHE A 20 -0.06 -14.40 -6.91
N GLY A 21 0.66 -14.31 -5.78
CA GLY A 21 1.14 -15.44 -4.98
C GLY A 21 2.60 -15.80 -5.23
N HIS A 22 3.27 -15.09 -6.13
CA HIS A 22 4.68 -15.32 -6.48
C HIS A 22 5.61 -14.23 -5.93
N GLY A 23 5.09 -13.23 -5.20
CA GLY A 23 5.90 -12.14 -4.65
C GLY A 23 6.57 -11.28 -5.73
N HIS A 24 5.96 -11.19 -6.92
CA HIS A 24 6.54 -10.42 -8.02
C HIS A 24 6.66 -8.93 -7.65
N PRO A 25 7.81 -8.32 -7.93
CA PRO A 25 8.05 -6.93 -7.56
C PRO A 25 7.06 -6.01 -8.27
N ALA A 26 6.53 -5.04 -7.54
CA ALA A 26 5.68 -3.99 -8.09
C ALA A 26 6.48 -2.71 -8.32
N ARG A 27 6.11 -1.94 -9.35
CA ARG A 27 6.70 -0.63 -9.65
C ARG A 27 5.60 0.40 -9.70
N CYS A 28 5.61 1.35 -8.77
CA CYS A 28 4.55 2.34 -8.65
C CYS A 28 5.11 3.75 -8.75
N ARG A 29 4.36 4.65 -9.42
CA ARG A 29 4.63 6.08 -9.29
C ARG A 29 4.21 6.52 -7.90
N ALA A 30 5.12 7.18 -7.20
CA ALA A 30 4.80 7.92 -6.00
C ALA A 30 4.93 9.41 -6.32
N VAL A 31 3.79 10.10 -6.38
CA VAL A 31 3.75 11.53 -6.71
C VAL A 31 3.82 12.40 -5.44
N PRO A 32 4.41 13.60 -5.53
CA PRO A 32 4.41 14.58 -4.44
C PRO A 32 2.97 14.93 -4.02
N ARG A 33 2.73 15.11 -2.71
CA ARG A 33 1.40 15.35 -2.08
C ARG A 33 0.44 14.16 -2.01
N PHE A 34 0.90 12.95 -2.30
CA PHE A 34 0.11 11.74 -2.03
C PHE A 34 -1.30 11.77 -2.62
N ASP A 35 -1.47 12.19 -3.88
CA ASP A 35 -2.73 12.06 -4.64
C ASP A 35 -3.16 10.57 -4.85
N ALA A 36 -2.62 9.64 -4.06
CA ALA A 36 -3.14 8.29 -3.90
C ALA A 36 -4.58 8.39 -3.38
N PRO A 37 -5.58 7.95 -4.16
CA PRO A 37 -6.98 8.12 -3.79
C PRO A 37 -7.28 7.35 -2.52
N GLU A 38 -7.77 8.01 -1.47
CA GLU A 38 -8.15 7.31 -0.25
C GLU A 38 -9.30 6.33 -0.53
N ILE A 39 -9.17 5.09 -0.06
CA ILE A 39 -10.25 4.11 -0.12
C ILE A 39 -10.52 3.53 1.27
N TYR A 40 -11.79 3.28 1.55
CA TYR A 40 -12.22 2.51 2.72
C TYR A 40 -12.55 1.10 2.24
N LEU A 41 -11.73 0.12 2.63
CA LEU A 41 -11.89 -1.26 2.22
C LEU A 41 -12.51 -2.07 3.37
N ASN A 42 -13.67 -2.68 3.11
CA ASN A 42 -14.25 -3.66 4.03
C ASN A 42 -13.40 -4.93 3.98
N LEU A 43 -13.18 -5.57 5.13
CA LEU A 43 -12.44 -6.84 5.19
C LEU A 43 -13.04 -7.93 4.28
N ASP A 44 -14.36 -7.97 4.13
CA ASP A 44 -15.04 -8.94 3.26
C ASP A 44 -14.76 -8.72 1.77
N GLN A 45 -14.22 -7.55 1.39
CA GLN A 45 -13.80 -7.25 0.03
C GLN A 45 -12.38 -7.74 -0.26
N ILE A 46 -11.62 -8.19 0.74
CA ILE A 46 -10.27 -8.74 0.59
C ILE A 46 -10.38 -10.25 0.33
N ALA A 47 -10.07 -10.70 -0.88
CA ALA A 47 -10.06 -12.12 -1.23
C ALA A 47 -8.74 -12.80 -0.87
N ALA A 48 -7.62 -12.10 -1.03
CA ALA A 48 -6.28 -12.53 -0.64
C ALA A 48 -5.33 -11.32 -0.60
N PHE A 49 -4.18 -11.47 0.05
CA PHE A 49 -3.08 -10.51 -0.05
C PHE A 49 -1.73 -11.25 -0.05
N GLU A 50 -0.69 -10.59 -0.56
CA GLU A 50 0.70 -11.06 -0.51
C GLU A 50 1.65 -9.91 -0.21
N GLU A 51 2.75 -10.22 0.47
CA GLU A 51 3.91 -9.33 0.54
C GLU A 51 4.69 -9.37 -0.78
N CYS A 52 5.13 -8.21 -1.25
CA CYS A 52 5.96 -8.11 -2.43
C CYS A 52 6.97 -6.95 -2.31
N PRO A 53 8.14 -7.06 -2.96
CA PRO A 53 9.05 -5.92 -3.09
C PRO A 53 8.38 -4.79 -3.88
N LEU A 54 8.43 -3.56 -3.36
CA LEU A 54 7.81 -2.40 -3.97
C LEU A 54 8.85 -1.34 -4.33
N TYR A 55 9.00 -1.08 -5.63
CA TYR A 55 9.79 0.03 -6.14
C TYR A 55 8.92 1.28 -6.27
N LEU A 56 9.17 2.26 -5.41
CA LEU A 56 8.58 3.59 -5.48
C LEU A 56 9.41 4.46 -6.43
N ILE A 57 8.78 4.90 -7.51
CA ILE A 57 9.39 5.78 -8.51
C ILE A 57 8.99 7.21 -8.19
N THR A 58 9.97 8.02 -7.78
CA THR A 58 9.85 9.45 -7.53
C THR A 58 10.79 10.24 -8.43
N GLU A 59 10.65 11.57 -8.47
CA GLU A 59 11.60 12.44 -9.18
C GLU A 59 13.01 12.42 -8.56
N ALA A 60 13.09 12.26 -7.23
CA ALA A 60 14.36 12.30 -6.49
C ALA A 60 15.08 10.94 -6.52
N ASP A 61 14.32 9.85 -6.58
CA ASP A 61 14.82 8.47 -6.59
C ASP A 61 13.90 7.59 -7.44
N PRO A 62 14.38 7.05 -8.58
CA PRO A 62 13.56 6.25 -9.47
C PRO A 62 13.46 4.77 -9.05
N ASN A 63 14.21 4.31 -8.04
CA ASN A 63 14.24 2.90 -7.66
C ASN A 63 14.27 2.70 -6.13
N ALA A 64 13.59 3.57 -5.37
CA ALA A 64 13.47 3.41 -3.93
C ALA A 64 12.72 2.10 -3.60
N LEU A 65 13.38 1.18 -2.90
CA LEU A 65 12.83 -0.12 -2.56
C LEU A 65 12.27 -0.10 -1.14
N VAL A 66 10.99 -0.41 -1.00
CA VAL A 66 10.28 -0.55 0.27
C VAL A 66 9.48 -1.86 0.29
N ASN A 67 8.91 -2.19 1.45
CA ASN A 67 7.94 -3.26 1.56
C ASN A 67 6.60 -2.81 0.97
N GLY A 68 5.90 -3.72 0.30
CA GLY A 68 4.55 -3.46 -0.19
C GLY A 68 3.65 -4.68 -0.04
N ILE A 69 2.35 -4.41 -0.06
CA ILE A 69 1.31 -5.44 -0.06
C ILE A 69 0.51 -5.32 -1.34
N ARG A 70 0.35 -6.45 -2.03
CA ARG A 70 -0.63 -6.60 -3.10
C ARG A 70 -1.87 -7.28 -2.55
N ILE A 71 -3.01 -6.61 -2.69
CA ILE A 71 -4.33 -7.04 -2.24
C ILE A 71 -5.14 -7.44 -3.47
N ARG A 72 -5.63 -8.68 -3.47
CA ARG A 72 -6.64 -9.13 -4.43
C ARG A 72 -8.03 -8.90 -3.84
N LEU A 73 -8.82 -8.08 -4.52
CA LEU A 73 -10.20 -7.81 -4.16
C LEU A 73 -11.11 -8.98 -4.57
N ALA A 74 -12.23 -9.16 -3.85
CA ALA A 74 -13.27 -10.12 -4.19
C ALA A 74 -13.90 -9.85 -5.57
N SER A 75 -13.83 -8.62 -6.07
CA SER A 75 -14.21 -8.24 -7.44
C SER A 75 -13.23 -8.71 -8.51
N GLY A 76 -12.05 -9.23 -8.12
CA GLY A 76 -10.96 -9.59 -9.02
C GLY A 76 -9.95 -8.46 -9.28
N GLY A 77 -10.22 -7.24 -8.79
CA GLY A 77 -9.28 -6.13 -8.88
C GLY A 77 -8.02 -6.34 -8.02
N LEU A 78 -6.91 -5.71 -8.41
CA LEU A 78 -5.69 -5.66 -7.63
C LEU A 78 -5.48 -4.25 -7.09
N VAL A 79 -5.13 -4.17 -5.81
CA VAL A 79 -4.76 -2.94 -5.12
C VAL A 79 -3.37 -3.14 -4.54
N LEU A 80 -2.51 -2.14 -4.67
CA LEU A 80 -1.18 -2.18 -4.08
C LEU A 80 -1.05 -1.07 -3.05
N VAL A 81 -0.46 -1.35 -1.90
CA VAL A 81 -0.13 -0.37 -0.87
C VAL A 81 1.32 -0.53 -0.43
N ALA A 82 1.92 0.55 0.03
CA ALA A 82 3.20 0.46 0.72
C ALA A 82 2.97 -0.02 2.16
N ASP A 83 3.88 -0.85 2.67
CA ASP A 83 3.82 -1.46 4.00
C ASP A 83 5.15 -1.30 4.73
N ASP A 84 5.62 -0.06 4.76
CA ASP A 84 6.79 0.42 5.48
C ASP A 84 6.38 1.53 6.47
N PRO A 85 5.63 1.21 7.53
CA PRO A 85 5.10 2.20 8.47
C PRO A 85 6.21 2.91 9.27
N GLU A 86 5.90 4.07 9.89
CA GLU A 86 6.73 4.63 10.98
C GLU A 86 6.72 3.70 12.21
N ASP A 87 7.62 3.90 13.17
CA ASP A 87 7.83 2.95 14.29
C ASP A 87 6.60 2.77 15.19
N ASP A 88 5.67 3.71 15.20
CA ASP A 88 4.42 3.71 15.98
C ASP A 88 3.15 3.44 15.16
N GLU A 89 3.27 3.30 13.84
CA GLU A 89 2.14 3.00 12.94
C GLU A 89 2.01 1.49 12.69
N PRO A 90 0.77 0.97 12.50
CA PRO A 90 0.57 -0.45 12.23
C PRO A 90 0.97 -0.84 10.80
N ASP A 91 1.59 -2.00 10.64
CA ASP A 91 1.69 -2.69 9.34
C ASP A 91 0.33 -3.25 8.88
N PHE A 92 0.26 -3.73 7.64
CA PHE A 92 -0.98 -4.25 7.04
C PHE A 92 -1.59 -5.40 7.84
N VAL A 93 -0.78 -6.35 8.30
CA VAL A 93 -1.26 -7.51 9.06
C VAL A 93 -1.83 -7.07 10.42
N THR A 94 -1.17 -6.14 11.10
CA THR A 94 -1.64 -5.55 12.35
C THR A 94 -2.93 -4.77 12.14
N ALA A 95 -3.04 -4.03 11.04
CA ALA A 95 -4.26 -3.30 10.68
C ALA A 95 -5.43 -4.25 10.42
N LEU A 96 -5.22 -5.37 9.71
CA LEU A 96 -6.22 -6.43 9.53
C LEU A 96 -6.70 -6.99 10.86
N GLN A 97 -5.77 -7.30 11.78
CA GLN A 97 -6.12 -7.85 13.09
C GLN A 97 -6.95 -6.87 13.91
N ARG A 98 -6.56 -5.59 13.97
CA ARG A 98 -7.30 -4.55 14.68
C ARG A 98 -8.68 -4.32 14.04
N ALA A 99 -8.74 -4.19 12.73
CA ALA A 99 -10.01 -4.04 12.01
C ALA A 99 -10.95 -5.21 12.28
N SER A 100 -10.45 -6.45 12.34
CA SER A 100 -11.26 -7.64 12.63
C SER A 100 -11.94 -7.61 14.01
N ARG A 101 -11.40 -6.80 14.96
CA ARG A 101 -11.98 -6.56 16.29
C ARG A 101 -13.01 -5.43 16.32
N GLY A 102 -13.32 -4.85 15.16
CA GLY A 102 -14.26 -3.74 15.01
C GLY A 102 -13.63 -2.36 15.15
N GLU A 103 -12.30 -2.26 15.22
CA GLU A 103 -11.59 -0.98 15.24
C GLU A 103 -11.58 -0.36 13.82
N VAL A 104 -11.64 0.97 13.75
CA VAL A 104 -11.39 1.69 12.50
C VAL A 104 -9.89 1.99 12.45
N VAL A 105 -9.20 1.43 11.47
CA VAL A 105 -7.75 1.54 11.34
C VAL A 105 -7.39 2.23 10.05
N GLU A 106 -6.43 3.14 10.11
CA GLU A 106 -5.81 3.79 8.97
C GLU A 106 -4.40 3.22 8.82
N LEU A 107 -4.07 2.78 7.61
CA LEU A 107 -2.68 2.57 7.25
C LEU A 107 -2.09 3.92 6.89
N GLY A 108 -0.98 4.23 7.53
CA GLY A 108 -0.20 5.39 7.17
C GLY A 108 0.40 5.27 5.77
N TYR A 109 1.05 6.34 5.37
CA TYR A 109 1.84 6.35 4.15
C TYR A 109 3.21 5.72 4.41
N SER A 110 3.85 5.26 3.35
CA SER A 110 5.26 4.84 3.38
C SER A 110 6.15 5.83 4.14
N ARG A 111 6.91 5.33 5.11
CA ARG A 111 7.95 6.07 5.85
C ARG A 111 8.89 6.78 4.89
N TYR A 112 9.31 6.11 3.81
CA TYR A 112 10.17 6.70 2.79
C TYR A 112 9.54 7.96 2.17
N LEU A 113 8.26 7.89 1.78
CA LEU A 113 7.58 9.03 1.19
C LEU A 113 7.38 10.18 2.20
N ARG A 114 7.10 9.86 3.47
CA ARG A 114 7.03 10.85 4.55
C ARG A 114 8.37 11.58 4.74
N GLU A 115 9.48 10.85 4.70
CA GLU A 115 10.80 11.46 4.78
C GLU A 115 11.12 12.37 3.60
N LEU A 116 10.73 11.98 2.39
CA LEU A 116 10.89 12.83 1.21
C LEU A 116 10.08 14.12 1.32
N GLU A 117 8.85 14.04 1.85
CA GLU A 117 8.03 15.23 2.12
C GLU A 117 8.72 16.16 3.11
N ARG A 118 9.25 15.63 4.23
CA ARG A 118 10.00 16.43 5.24
C ARG A 118 11.25 17.12 4.66
N LYS A 119 11.85 16.57 3.60
CA LYS A 119 13.09 17.07 2.97
C LYS A 119 12.84 18.12 1.87
N LYS A 120 11.63 18.23 1.31
CA LYS A 120 11.33 19.26 0.30
C LYS A 120 10.95 20.57 1.02
N PRO A 121 11.73 21.66 0.86
CA PRO A 121 11.30 22.97 1.35
C PRO A 121 10.08 23.44 0.55
N LEU A 122 9.10 24.03 1.25
CA LEU A 122 7.88 24.63 0.71
C LEU A 122 8.16 25.66 -0.40
#